data_AF-A0A212BZV7-F1
#
_entry.id   AF-A0A212BZV7-F1
#
_cell.length_a   1.000
_cell.length_b   1.000
_cell.length_c   1.000
_cell.angle_alpha   90.00
_cell.angle_beta   90.00
_cell.angle_gamma   90.00
#
_symmetry.space_group_name_H-M   'P 1'
#
loop_
_entity.id
_entity.type
_entity.pdbx_description
1 polymer ?
#
loop_
_entity_poly.entity_id
_entity_poly.type
_entity_poly.pdbx_seq_one_letter_code
_entity_poly.pdbx_strand_id
1 'polypeptide(L)'
;NAVDPDVSARTVFIDVEEVKNKTCLTFTDDGCGMTPHKLHRMLSFGFTDKVIKKSQCPIGVFGNGFKSGSMRLGKDALVFTKNGSTLTVGLLSQTYLECVQAQAVIDSLPSLEAILNYSIFNNENDLLSQFDAIPGKKGTRVLIWNIRRYSIQE
;
A
#
# COMPACT_ATOMS: atom_id res chain seq x y z
N ASN A 1 6.90 -9.70 -1.50
CA ASN A 1 6.74 -8.42 -2.21
C ASN A 1 8.03 -7.65 -2.27
N ALA A 2 8.49 -7.02 -1.19
CA ALA A 2 9.72 -6.20 -1.23
C ALA A 2 10.99 -6.98 -1.65
N VAL A 3 11.13 -8.24 -1.21
CA VAL A 3 12.26 -9.11 -1.55
C VAL A 3 12.19 -9.70 -2.96
N ASP A 4 11.04 -9.60 -3.65
CA ASP A 4 10.91 -10.23 -4.97
C ASP A 4 11.86 -9.55 -5.98
N PRO A 5 12.42 -10.29 -6.95
CA PRO A 5 13.46 -9.76 -7.85
C PRO A 5 13.04 -8.54 -8.67
N ASP A 6 11.75 -8.36 -8.92
CA ASP A 6 11.23 -7.19 -9.63
C ASP A 6 11.26 -5.91 -8.78
N VAL A 7 11.25 -6.04 -7.46
CA VAL A 7 11.37 -4.93 -6.50
C VAL A 7 12.81 -4.78 -6.00
N SER A 8 13.45 -5.91 -5.66
CA SER A 8 14.84 -6.02 -5.20
C SER A 8 15.20 -5.02 -4.09
N ALA A 9 14.30 -4.85 -3.11
CA ALA A 9 14.61 -4.02 -1.95
C ALA A 9 15.78 -4.63 -1.16
N ARG A 10 16.69 -3.77 -0.70
CA ARG A 10 17.82 -4.19 0.15
C ARG A 10 17.40 -4.18 1.61
N THR A 11 16.48 -3.30 1.98
CA THR A 11 16.02 -3.14 3.35
C THR A 11 14.52 -2.92 3.38
N VAL A 12 13.89 -3.48 4.41
CA VAL A 12 12.48 -3.26 4.75
C VAL A 12 12.42 -2.86 6.22
N PHE A 13 11.76 -1.74 6.50
CA PHE A 13 11.43 -1.28 7.84
C PHE A 13 9.98 -1.63 8.12
N ILE A 14 9.73 -2.27 9.26
CA ILE A 14 8.40 -2.59 9.75
C ILE A 14 8.25 -1.90 11.10
N ASP A 15 7.27 -1.03 11.21
CA ASP A 15 7.10 -0.20 12.41
C ASP A 15 5.61 -0.02 12.78
N VAL A 16 5.39 0.52 13.97
CA VAL A 16 4.08 0.97 14.46
C VAL A 16 4.15 2.47 14.68
N GLU A 17 3.31 3.20 13.97
CA GLU A 17 3.25 4.66 14.05
C GLU A 17 1.88 5.11 14.53
N GLU A 18 1.84 6.23 15.27
CA GLU A 18 0.58 6.87 15.63
C GLU A 18 0.33 8.07 14.71
N VAL A 19 -0.68 7.96 13.84
CA VAL A 19 -1.02 8.98 12.85
C VAL A 19 -2.46 9.43 13.11
N LYS A 20 -2.64 10.71 13.44
CA LYS A 20 -3.96 11.29 13.80
C LYS A 20 -4.74 10.44 14.81
N ASN A 21 -4.09 10.05 15.90
CA ASN A 21 -4.64 9.21 16.98
C ASN A 21 -5.11 7.82 16.51
N LYS A 22 -4.55 7.32 15.42
CA LYS A 22 -4.75 5.94 14.93
C LYS A 22 -3.42 5.22 14.90
N THR A 23 -3.39 4.05 15.53
CA THR A 23 -2.29 3.10 15.40
C THR A 23 -2.23 2.57 13.97
N CYS A 24 -1.07 2.70 13.34
CA CYS A 24 -0.81 2.32 11.97
C CYS A 24 0.37 1.35 11.91
N LEU A 25 0.22 0.24 11.19
CA LEU A 25 1.33 -0.64 10.83
C LEU A 25 1.96 -0.12 9.55
N THR A 26 3.27 0.11 9.56
CA THR A 26 4.00 0.61 8.40
C THR A 26 5.00 -0.40 7.88
N PHE A 27 5.11 -0.47 6.55
CA PHE A 27 6.08 -1.30 5.85
C PHE A 27 6.75 -0.42 4.79
N THR A 28 8.03 -0.12 4.96
CA THR A 28 8.77 0.78 4.08
C THR A 28 9.98 0.07 3.49
N ASP A 29 10.08 0.01 2.17
CA ASP A 29 11.21 -0.61 1.46
C ASP A 29 11.93 0.39 0.54
N ASP A 30 13.23 0.14 0.32
CA ASP A 30 14.10 0.93 -0.57
C ASP A 30 14.21 0.33 -1.99
N GLY A 31 13.19 -0.44 -2.41
CA GLY A 31 13.17 -1.11 -3.70
C GLY A 31 12.93 -0.20 -4.89
N CYS A 32 12.59 -0.79 -6.03
CA CYS A 32 12.46 -0.05 -7.29
C CYS A 32 11.25 0.91 -7.38
N GLY A 33 10.29 0.77 -6.47
CA GLY A 33 8.98 1.44 -6.54
C GLY A 33 8.13 0.99 -7.73
N MET A 34 7.04 1.71 -7.98
CA MET A 34 6.07 1.38 -9.02
C MET A 34 5.70 2.60 -9.87
N THR A 35 5.27 2.35 -11.10
CA THR A 35 4.55 3.34 -11.93
C THR A 35 3.08 3.40 -11.51
N PRO A 36 2.34 4.46 -11.88
CA PRO A 36 0.89 4.52 -11.64
C PRO A 36 0.13 3.28 -12.14
N HIS A 37 0.48 2.81 -13.34
CA HIS A 37 -0.11 1.60 -13.92
C HIS A 37 0.23 0.33 -13.12
N LYS A 38 1.48 0.17 -12.67
CA LYS A 38 1.88 -0.99 -11.85
C LYS A 38 1.20 -0.97 -10.48
N LEU A 39 1.02 0.23 -9.88
CA LEU A 39 0.29 0.37 -8.62
C LEU A 39 -1.19 0.01 -8.78
N HIS A 40 -1.83 0.50 -9.85
CA HIS A 40 -3.22 0.12 -10.18
C HIS A 40 -3.38 -1.40 -10.25
N ARG A 41 -2.52 -2.09 -11.03
CA ARG A 41 -2.52 -3.57 -11.10
C ARG A 41 -2.20 -4.24 -9.76
N MET A 42 -1.35 -3.64 -8.93
CA MET A 42 -1.09 -4.12 -7.57
C MET A 42 -2.34 -4.02 -6.67
N LEU A 43 -3.26 -3.09 -6.92
CA LEU A 43 -4.52 -2.97 -6.17
C LEU A 43 -5.66 -3.79 -6.78
N SER A 44 -5.67 -4.01 -8.10
CA SER A 44 -6.67 -4.86 -8.79
C SER A 44 -6.42 -6.36 -8.58
N PHE A 45 -7.47 -7.18 -8.54
CA PHE A 45 -7.36 -8.63 -8.28
C PHE A 45 -6.80 -9.40 -9.48
N GLY A 46 -6.04 -10.47 -9.22
CA GLY A 46 -5.61 -11.44 -10.25
C GLY A 46 -4.45 -11.01 -11.17
N PHE A 47 -3.91 -9.79 -11.03
CA PHE A 47 -2.78 -9.35 -11.83
C PHE A 47 -1.42 -9.64 -11.16
N THR A 48 -0.52 -10.27 -11.92
CA THR A 48 0.91 -10.35 -11.59
C THR A 48 1.72 -10.26 -12.88
N ASP A 49 2.74 -9.41 -12.90
CA ASP A 49 3.73 -9.32 -14.00
C ASP A 49 5.08 -9.93 -13.59
N LYS A 50 5.07 -10.79 -12.57
CA LYS A 50 6.29 -11.36 -12.01
C LYS A 50 6.86 -12.42 -12.95
N VAL A 51 7.87 -12.02 -13.70
CA VAL A 51 8.60 -12.88 -14.63
C VAL A 51 9.78 -13.52 -13.91
N ILE A 52 10.02 -14.81 -14.19
CA ILE A 52 11.21 -15.53 -13.72
C ILE A 52 12.46 -14.92 -14.37
N LYS A 53 13.39 -14.40 -13.57
CA LYS A 53 14.69 -13.91 -14.07
C LYS A 53 15.81 -14.85 -13.65
N LYS A 54 16.42 -15.51 -14.66
CA LYS A 54 17.75 -16.16 -14.76
C LYS A 54 18.29 -17.04 -13.61
N SER A 55 17.69 -17.08 -12.42
CA SER A 55 18.00 -17.94 -11.27
C SER A 55 17.17 -17.61 -10.00
N GLN A 56 16.46 -16.48 -9.97
CA GLN A 56 15.61 -16.09 -8.83
C GLN A 56 14.13 -16.19 -9.22
N CYS A 57 13.42 -17.08 -8.53
CA CYS A 57 11.99 -17.24 -8.69
C CYS A 57 11.25 -16.24 -7.79
N PRO A 58 10.34 -15.42 -8.34
CA PRO A 58 9.49 -14.58 -7.50
C PRO A 58 8.58 -15.44 -6.62
N ILE A 59 8.39 -15.01 -5.37
CA ILE A 59 7.50 -15.65 -4.39
C ILE A 59 6.04 -15.35 -4.74
N GLY A 60 5.76 -14.13 -5.20
CA GLY A 60 4.39 -13.69 -5.50
C GLY A 60 3.88 -14.24 -6.84
N VAL A 61 3.13 -15.33 -6.81
CA VAL A 61 2.58 -15.96 -8.04
C VAL A 61 1.11 -15.59 -8.30
N PHE A 62 0.35 -15.27 -7.25
CA PHE A 62 -1.12 -15.20 -7.35
C PHE A 62 -1.71 -13.79 -7.54
N GLY A 63 -0.90 -12.74 -7.43
CA GLY A 63 -1.41 -11.36 -7.49
C GLY A 63 -2.30 -10.93 -6.31
N ASN A 64 -2.52 -11.79 -5.31
CA ASN A 64 -3.46 -11.55 -4.21
C ASN A 64 -2.81 -11.23 -2.86
N GLY A 65 -1.51 -11.51 -2.70
CA GLY A 65 -0.85 -11.48 -1.39
C GLY A 65 -0.87 -10.12 -0.67
N PHE A 66 -0.78 -9.02 -1.43
CA PHE A 66 -0.94 -7.69 -0.82
C PHE A 66 -2.37 -7.48 -0.29
N LYS A 67 -3.39 -7.76 -1.11
CA LYS A 67 -4.80 -7.50 -0.76
C LYS A 67 -5.24 -8.36 0.42
N SER A 68 -4.95 -9.65 0.37
CA SER A 68 -5.30 -10.56 1.47
C SER A 68 -4.54 -10.23 2.75
N GLY A 69 -3.24 -9.93 2.66
CA GLY A 69 -2.41 -9.58 3.80
C GLY A 69 -2.82 -8.27 4.45
N SER A 70 -3.00 -7.19 3.67
CA SER A 70 -3.37 -5.89 4.21
C SER A 70 -4.77 -5.91 4.85
N MET A 71 -5.74 -6.51 4.18
CA MET A 71 -7.12 -6.65 4.70
C MET A 71 -7.25 -7.64 5.87
N ARG A 72 -6.23 -8.48 6.08
CA ARG A 72 -6.12 -9.33 7.28
C ARG A 72 -5.62 -8.55 8.49
N LEU A 73 -4.74 -7.57 8.28
CA LEU A 73 -4.13 -6.76 9.34
C LEU A 73 -5.03 -5.59 9.76
N GLY A 74 -5.64 -4.90 8.81
CA GLY A 74 -6.52 -3.76 9.07
C GLY A 74 -7.61 -3.61 8.01
N LYS A 75 -8.54 -2.70 8.26
CA LYS A 75 -9.62 -2.40 7.30
C LYS A 75 -9.16 -1.57 6.11
N ASP A 76 -8.08 -0.80 6.29
CA ASP A 76 -7.70 0.23 5.35
C ASP A 76 -6.18 0.30 5.18
N ALA A 77 -5.75 0.52 3.94
CA ALA A 77 -4.35 0.58 3.56
C ALA A 77 -4.08 1.68 2.52
N LEU A 78 -3.02 2.44 2.73
CA LEU A 78 -2.42 3.36 1.78
C LEU A 78 -1.10 2.78 1.28
N VAL A 79 -0.84 2.98 0.00
CA VAL A 79 0.43 2.60 -0.64
C VAL A 79 1.00 3.83 -1.31
N PHE A 80 2.11 4.32 -0.76
CA PHE A 80 2.94 5.36 -1.34
C PHE A 80 4.08 4.69 -2.08
N THR A 81 4.31 5.09 -3.33
CA THR A 81 5.41 4.53 -4.12
C THR A 81 6.06 5.59 -4.98
N LYS A 82 7.39 5.56 -5.02
CA LYS A 82 8.19 6.43 -5.88
C LYS A 82 9.21 5.60 -6.65
N ASN A 83 9.35 5.85 -7.95
CA ASN A 83 10.24 5.10 -8.84
C ASN A 83 11.40 5.95 -9.39
N GLY A 84 11.57 7.17 -8.85
CA GLY A 84 12.56 8.17 -9.28
C GLY A 84 12.05 9.18 -10.31
N SER A 85 10.93 8.91 -10.98
CA SER A 85 10.29 9.84 -11.92
C SER A 85 8.89 10.27 -11.50
N THR A 86 8.15 9.39 -10.82
CA THR A 86 6.75 9.62 -10.45
C THR A 86 6.52 9.26 -8.98
N LEU A 87 5.71 10.09 -8.31
CA LEU A 87 5.12 9.79 -7.01
C LEU A 87 3.70 9.29 -7.26
N THR A 88 3.35 8.14 -6.71
CA THR A 88 2.00 7.58 -6.84
C THR A 88 1.50 7.15 -5.48
N VAL A 89 0.24 7.46 -5.19
CA VAL A 89 -0.47 6.99 -4.01
C VAL A 89 -1.67 6.15 -4.43
N GLY A 90 -1.96 5.11 -3.67
CA GLY A 90 -3.11 4.25 -3.87
C GLY A 90 -3.76 3.92 -2.54
N LEU A 91 -5.09 3.83 -2.54
CA LEU A 91 -5.88 3.54 -1.35
C LEU A 91 -6.70 2.26 -1.59
N LEU A 92 -6.62 1.33 -0.65
CA LEU A 92 -7.44 0.14 -0.54
C LEU A 92 -8.14 0.18 0.81
N SER A 93 -9.41 0.58 0.83
CA SER A 93 -10.12 0.89 2.07
C SER A 93 -11.53 0.31 2.08
N GLN A 94 -11.81 -0.56 3.05
CA GLN A 94 -13.16 -1.05 3.32
C GLN A 94 -14.04 0.08 3.86
N THR A 95 -13.47 0.95 4.71
CA THR A 95 -14.20 2.09 5.28
C THR A 95 -14.70 3.03 4.18
N TYR A 96 -13.85 3.35 3.20
CA TYR A 96 -14.24 4.16 2.04
C TYR A 96 -15.38 3.52 1.26
N LEU A 97 -15.26 2.24 0.88
CA LEU A 97 -16.29 1.53 0.11
C LEU A 97 -17.62 1.43 0.86
N GLU A 98 -17.59 1.21 2.18
CA GLU A 98 -18.76 1.23 3.06
C GLU A 98 -19.41 2.63 3.07
N CYS A 99 -18.61 3.70 3.21
CA CYS A 99 -19.11 5.08 3.25
C CYS A 99 -19.77 5.53 1.94
N VAL A 100 -19.22 5.15 0.79
CA VAL A 100 -19.82 5.47 -0.52
C VAL A 100 -20.87 4.45 -0.97
N GLN A 101 -21.18 3.46 -0.14
CA GLN A 101 -22.11 2.37 -0.42
C GLN A 101 -21.81 1.64 -1.74
N ALA A 102 -20.53 1.51 -2.07
CA ALA A 102 -20.09 0.84 -3.29
C ALA A 102 -20.33 -0.68 -3.17
N GLN A 103 -21.08 -1.23 -4.13
CA GLN A 103 -21.33 -2.67 -4.22
C GLN A 103 -20.16 -3.46 -4.83
N ALA A 104 -19.18 -2.76 -5.42
CA ALA A 104 -18.00 -3.34 -6.04
C ALA A 104 -16.73 -2.56 -5.64
N VAL A 105 -15.59 -3.25 -5.66
CA VAL A 105 -14.28 -2.59 -5.51
C VAL A 105 -14.07 -1.68 -6.71
N ILE A 106 -13.82 -0.39 -6.45
CA ILE A 106 -13.58 0.60 -7.51
C ILE A 106 -12.24 0.28 -8.16
N ASP A 107 -12.26 -0.09 -9.45
CA ASP A 107 -11.10 -0.50 -10.25
C ASP A 107 -10.33 0.69 -10.83
N SER A 108 -10.41 1.87 -10.21
CA SER A 108 -9.58 3.02 -10.55
C SER A 108 -8.78 3.43 -9.32
N LEU A 109 -7.60 4.01 -9.54
CA LEU A 109 -6.91 4.68 -8.44
C LEU A 109 -7.85 5.75 -7.89
N PRO A 110 -8.12 5.76 -6.58
CA PRO A 110 -9.02 6.75 -6.00
C PRO A 110 -8.49 8.14 -6.30
N SER A 111 -9.41 9.05 -6.62
CA SER A 111 -9.05 10.45 -6.84
C SER A 111 -8.38 11.02 -5.59
N LEU A 112 -7.55 12.05 -5.77
CA LEU A 112 -6.98 12.78 -4.64
C LEU A 112 -8.07 13.21 -3.66
N GLU A 113 -9.21 13.68 -4.17
CA GLU A 113 -10.38 14.04 -3.37
C GLU A 113 -10.89 12.87 -2.50
N ALA A 114 -11.02 11.67 -3.05
CA ALA A 114 -11.42 10.49 -2.27
C ALA A 114 -10.39 10.16 -1.19
N ILE A 115 -9.10 10.27 -1.49
CA ILE A 115 -8.05 10.04 -0.48
C ILE A 115 -8.13 11.08 0.64
N LEU A 116 -8.30 12.36 0.31
CA LEU A 116 -8.36 13.43 1.31
C LEU A 116 -9.63 13.37 2.18
N ASN A 117 -10.74 12.88 1.62
CA ASN A 117 -12.02 12.80 2.34
C ASN A 117 -12.16 11.53 3.19
N TYR A 118 -11.55 10.41 2.77
CA TYR A 118 -11.81 9.09 3.39
C TYR A 118 -10.59 8.39 3.97
N SER A 119 -9.37 8.90 3.72
CA SER A 119 -8.17 8.37 4.37
C SER A 119 -7.87 9.06 5.71
N ILE A 120 -6.79 8.65 6.37
CA ILE A 120 -6.27 9.32 7.58
C ILE A 120 -5.58 10.65 7.28
N PHE A 121 -5.32 10.98 6.02
CA PHE A 121 -4.72 12.25 5.61
C PHE A 121 -5.78 13.11 4.95
N ASN A 122 -5.92 14.36 5.42
CA ASN A 122 -7.03 15.26 5.04
C ASN A 122 -6.52 16.49 4.29
N ASN A 123 -5.21 16.56 4.04
CA ASN A 123 -4.60 17.58 3.21
C ASN A 123 -3.45 16.96 2.40
N GLU A 124 -3.12 17.63 1.30
CA GLU A 124 -2.11 17.16 0.36
C GLU A 124 -0.69 17.19 0.94
N ASN A 125 -0.37 18.16 1.81
CA ASN A 125 0.97 18.28 2.40
C ASN A 125 1.31 17.09 3.29
N ASP A 126 0.39 16.67 4.16
CA ASP A 126 0.56 15.49 5.00
C ASP A 126 0.73 14.23 4.13
N LEU A 127 -0.04 14.13 3.05
CA LEU A 127 0.04 13.01 2.11
C LEU A 127 1.40 12.98 1.39
N LEU A 128 1.88 14.13 0.95
CA LEU A 128 3.17 14.28 0.29
C LEU A 128 4.34 13.98 1.25
N SER A 129 4.23 14.38 2.52
CA SER A 129 5.26 14.11 3.54
C SER A 129 5.53 12.61 3.73
N GLN A 130 4.57 11.74 3.42
CA GLN A 130 4.76 10.30 3.49
C GLN A 130 5.75 9.77 2.45
N PHE A 131 5.99 10.49 1.35
CA PHE A 131 7.05 10.12 0.39
C PHE A 131 8.46 10.41 0.92
N ASP A 132 8.60 11.35 1.85
CA ASP A 132 9.89 11.67 2.48
C ASP A 132 10.33 10.57 3.43
N ALA A 133 9.38 9.83 4.01
CA ALA A 133 9.63 8.65 4.83
C ALA A 133 10.19 7.45 4.04
N ILE A 134 10.14 7.46 2.70
CA ILE A 134 10.77 6.43 1.86
C ILE A 134 12.25 6.81 1.64
N PRO A 135 13.21 6.00 2.12
CA PRO A 135 14.62 6.30 1.95
C PRO A 135 15.03 6.38 0.48
N GLY A 136 15.77 7.43 0.10
CA GLY A 136 16.33 7.58 -1.24
C GLY A 136 15.31 8.03 -2.30
N LYS A 137 15.61 7.75 -3.57
CA LYS A 137 14.82 8.21 -4.73
C LYS A 137 13.74 7.22 -5.18
N LYS A 138 13.81 5.98 -4.71
CA LYS A 138 12.90 4.88 -5.08
C LYS A 138 12.50 4.10 -3.84
N GLY A 139 11.31 3.53 -3.87
CA GLY A 139 10.83 2.65 -2.81
C GLY A 139 9.32 2.68 -2.68
N THR A 140 8.83 1.93 -1.71
CA THR A 140 7.40 1.84 -1.40
C THR A 140 7.21 1.92 0.11
N ARG A 141 6.17 2.64 0.52
CA ARG A 141 5.69 2.70 1.90
C ARG A 141 4.23 2.31 1.93
N VAL A 142 3.92 1.28 2.69
CA VAL A 142 2.56 0.82 2.96
C VAL A 142 2.19 1.23 4.37
N LEU A 143 1.01 1.81 4.54
CA LEU A 143 0.48 2.22 5.83
C LEU A 143 -0.90 1.59 6.00
N ILE A 144 -1.06 0.73 7.02
CA ILE A 144 -2.29 0.00 7.31
C ILE A 144 -2.84 0.50 8.63
N TRP A 145 -4.09 0.95 8.65
CA TRP A 145 -4.76 1.44 9.86
C TRP A 145 -6.12 0.76 10.06
N ASN A 146 -6.81 1.16 11.13
CA ASN A 146 -8.00 0.46 11.61
C ASN A 146 -7.69 -1.03 11.79
N ILE A 147 -6.58 -1.30 12.49
CA ILE A 147 -6.04 -2.63 12.75
C ILE A 147 -7.06 -3.51 13.46
N ARG A 148 -7.13 -4.80 13.11
CA ARG A 148 -8.04 -5.75 13.74
C ARG A 148 -7.68 -5.89 15.22
N ARG A 149 -8.65 -5.59 16.08
CA ARG A 149 -8.56 -5.82 17.52
C ARG A 149 -9.28 -7.12 17.83
N TYR A 150 -8.58 -8.05 18.47
CA TYR A 150 -9.23 -9.17 19.11
C TYR A 150 -9.51 -8.76 20.55
N SER A 151 -10.79 -8.72 20.93
CA SER A 151 -11.15 -8.75 22.34
C SER A 151 -10.69 -10.10 22.87
N ILE A 152 -9.73 -10.09 23.78
CA ILE A 152 -9.49 -11.24 24.65
C ILE A 152 -10.76 -11.32 25.50
N GLN A 153 -11.60 -12.30 25.25
CA GLN A 153 -12.66 -12.65 26.18
C GLN A 153 -11.95 -13.26 27.40
N GLU A 154 -11.93 -12.52 28.50
CA GLU A 154 -11.66 -13.08 29.84
C GLU A 154 -12.87 -13.90 30.31
#